data_AF-A0A2T4T4D8-F1
#
_entry.id   AF-A0A2T4T4D8-F1
#
_cell.length_a   1.000
_cell.length_b   1.000
_cell.length_c   1.000
_cell.angle_alpha   90.00
_cell.angle_beta   90.00
_cell.angle_gamma   90.00
#
_symmetry.space_group_name_H-M   'P 1'
#
loop_
_entity.id
_entity.type
_entity.pdbx_description
1 polymer ?
#
loop_
_entity_poly.entity_id
_entity_poly.type
_entity_poly.pdbx_seq_one_letter_code
_entity_poly.pdbx_strand_id
1 'polypeptide(L)'
;MRCIIVYIGEKWSMKKVDNGMLRIMYYLAVLFSFENFYNKKVDERKRDKALWNYMYGKNVGVSIGLAHHWFGYFYSCYPGFFSWLLLGIASRVYGDEVKGMVVLLIFSFPVALGYIHAYRAVFSKDRYLKYFKQFEKEDEQWRKKWKRITWAFCIGAIITMAIGFFCMAIITSV
;
A
#
# COMPACT_ATOMS: atom_id res chain seq x y z
N MET A 1 -2.14 -3.65 -12.45
CA MET A 1 -2.27 -5.04 -11.91
C MET A 1 -1.74 -5.19 -10.48
N ARG A 2 -0.50 -4.76 -10.18
CA ARG A 2 0.07 -4.81 -8.81
C ARG A 2 -0.82 -4.14 -7.75
N CYS A 3 -1.29 -2.92 -8.02
CA CYS A 3 -2.26 -2.20 -7.18
C CYS A 3 -3.53 -3.02 -6.87
N ILE A 4 -4.02 -3.84 -7.79
CA ILE A 4 -5.25 -4.63 -7.58
C ILE A 4 -5.03 -5.78 -6.63
N ILE A 5 -3.87 -6.40 -6.70
CA ILE A 5 -3.54 -7.50 -5.79
C ILE A 5 -3.31 -6.95 -4.39
N VAL A 6 -2.71 -5.76 -4.28
CA VAL A 6 -2.64 -5.01 -3.02
C VAL A 6 -4.05 -4.67 -2.52
N TYR A 7 -4.93 -4.13 -3.37
CA TYR A 7 -6.33 -3.85 -3.03
C TYR A 7 -7.10 -5.09 -2.57
N ILE A 8 -6.92 -6.22 -3.25
CA ILE A 8 -7.57 -7.48 -2.86
C ILE A 8 -7.01 -7.92 -1.51
N GLY A 9 -5.69 -7.87 -1.33
CA GLY A 9 -5.05 -8.13 -0.04
C GLY A 9 -5.63 -7.27 1.08
N GLU A 10 -5.70 -5.95 0.88
CA GLU A 10 -6.27 -4.98 1.82
C GLU A 10 -7.75 -5.28 2.10
N LYS A 11 -8.56 -5.49 1.07
CA LYS A 11 -9.98 -5.83 1.20
C LYS A 11 -10.19 -7.10 2.03
N TRP A 12 -9.39 -8.15 1.79
CA TRP A 12 -9.46 -9.40 2.55
C TRP A 12 -8.95 -9.23 3.99
N SER A 13 -7.88 -8.46 4.19
CA SER A 13 -7.33 -8.13 5.51
C SER A 13 -8.36 -7.38 6.34
N MET A 14 -8.90 -6.29 5.80
CA MET A 14 -9.93 -5.46 6.42
C MET A 14 -11.20 -6.27 6.71
N LYS A 15 -11.64 -7.14 5.80
CA LYS A 15 -12.76 -8.05 6.04
C LYS A 15 -12.48 -9.03 7.18
N LYS A 16 -11.24 -9.50 7.32
CA LYS A 16 -10.82 -10.39 8.43
C LYS A 16 -10.82 -9.64 9.76
N VAL A 17 -10.32 -8.40 9.79
CA VAL A 17 -10.34 -7.52 10.97
C VAL A 17 -11.78 -7.21 11.39
N ASP A 18 -12.62 -6.83 10.44
CA ASP A 18 -14.04 -6.50 10.66
C ASP A 18 -14.80 -7.72 11.21
N ASN A 19 -14.60 -8.91 10.61
CA ASN A 19 -15.16 -10.15 11.14
C ASN A 19 -14.66 -10.49 12.55
N GLY A 20 -13.38 -10.22 12.86
CA GLY A 20 -12.81 -10.40 14.20
C GLY A 20 -13.45 -9.46 15.23
N MET A 21 -13.58 -8.17 14.87
CA MET A 21 -14.26 -7.15 15.67
C MET A 21 -15.72 -7.53 15.94
N LEU A 22 -16.46 -7.97 14.91
CA LEU A 22 -17.83 -8.46 15.08
C LEU A 22 -17.89 -9.63 16.06
N ARG A 23 -16.92 -10.57 16.01
CA ARG A 23 -16.88 -11.68 16.95
C ARG A 23 -16.69 -11.23 18.41
N ILE A 24 -15.80 -10.27 18.64
CA ILE A 24 -15.57 -9.68 19.97
C ILE A 24 -16.83 -8.95 20.45
N MET A 25 -17.45 -8.15 19.58
CA MET A 25 -18.68 -7.44 19.90
C MET A 25 -19.84 -8.40 20.22
N TYR A 26 -19.93 -9.54 19.54
CA TYR A 26 -20.91 -10.58 19.84
C TYR A 26 -20.69 -11.15 21.26
N TYR A 27 -19.46 -11.49 21.63
CA TYR A 27 -19.16 -11.96 22.99
C TYR A 27 -19.55 -10.93 24.06
N LEU A 28 -19.27 -9.65 23.82
CA LEU A 28 -19.69 -8.57 24.71
C LEU A 28 -21.22 -8.45 24.76
N ALA A 29 -21.90 -8.56 23.63
CA ALA A 29 -23.36 -8.49 23.58
C ALA A 29 -24.02 -9.65 24.34
N VAL A 30 -23.47 -10.87 24.27
CA VAL A 30 -23.91 -12.02 25.07
C VAL A 30 -23.64 -11.78 26.55
N LEU A 31 -22.45 -11.27 26.90
CA LEU A 31 -22.06 -10.99 28.29
C LEU A 31 -22.99 -9.97 28.97
N PHE A 32 -23.47 -8.98 28.22
CA PHE A 32 -24.37 -7.93 28.72
C PHE A 32 -25.85 -8.16 28.35
N SER A 33 -26.23 -9.33 27.85
CA SER A 33 -27.61 -9.69 27.48
C SER A 33 -28.28 -8.79 26.42
N PHE A 34 -27.49 -8.19 25.52
CA PHE A 34 -27.96 -7.36 24.39
C PHE A 34 -27.86 -8.05 23.03
N GLU A 35 -27.85 -9.39 23.00
CA GLU A 35 -27.65 -10.16 21.77
C GLU A 35 -28.66 -9.82 20.65
N ASN A 36 -29.95 -9.66 20.99
CA ASN A 36 -30.99 -9.29 20.03
C ASN A 36 -30.76 -7.91 19.39
N PHE A 37 -30.27 -6.94 20.16
CA PHE A 37 -29.91 -5.62 19.66
C PHE A 37 -28.67 -5.68 18.76
N TYR A 38 -27.65 -6.45 19.18
CA TYR A 38 -26.45 -6.68 18.39
C TYR A 38 -26.76 -7.35 17.05
N ASN A 39 -27.51 -8.44 17.03
CA ASN A 39 -27.88 -9.17 15.82
C ASN A 39 -28.65 -8.27 14.84
N LYS A 40 -29.59 -7.45 15.34
CA LYS A 40 -30.30 -6.45 14.52
C LYS A 40 -29.34 -5.45 13.88
N LYS A 41 -28.38 -4.92 14.65
CA LYS A 41 -27.39 -3.95 14.15
C LYS A 41 -26.40 -4.57 13.15
N VAL A 42 -26.00 -5.82 13.35
CA VAL A 42 -25.16 -6.55 12.40
C VAL A 42 -25.91 -6.81 11.09
N ASP A 43 -27.18 -7.18 11.16
CA ASP A 43 -28.00 -7.38 9.96
C ASP A 43 -28.25 -6.07 9.20
N GLU A 44 -28.50 -4.96 9.90
CA GLU A 44 -28.53 -3.62 9.31
C GLU A 44 -27.21 -3.34 8.58
N ARG A 45 -26.07 -3.59 9.23
CA ARG A 45 -24.74 -3.36 8.68
C ARG A 45 -24.41 -4.27 7.47
N LYS A 46 -24.83 -5.53 7.50
CA LYS A 46 -24.68 -6.47 6.37
C LYS A 46 -25.55 -6.10 5.17
N ARG A 47 -26.71 -5.50 5.40
CA ARG A 47 -27.62 -5.02 4.36
C ARG A 47 -27.26 -3.64 3.80
N ASP A 48 -26.42 -2.89 4.51
CA ASP A 48 -25.96 -1.57 4.08
C ASP A 48 -24.92 -1.67 2.95
N LYS A 49 -25.43 -1.72 1.71
CA LYS A 49 -24.63 -1.66 0.49
C LYS A 49 -23.78 -0.39 0.41
N ALA A 50 -24.21 0.72 1.03
CA ALA A 50 -23.47 1.98 1.01
C ALA A 50 -22.21 1.87 1.87
N LEU A 51 -22.31 1.32 3.07
CA LEU A 51 -21.14 1.05 3.92
C LEU A 51 -20.18 0.05 3.25
N TRP A 52 -20.71 -0.99 2.61
CA TRP A 52 -19.87 -1.97 1.90
C TRP A 52 -19.10 -1.33 0.74
N ASN A 53 -19.75 -0.45 -0.03
CA ASN A 53 -19.11 0.32 -1.09
C ASN A 53 -18.12 1.35 -0.56
N TYR A 54 -18.40 1.97 0.58
CA TYR A 54 -17.49 2.90 1.25
C TYR A 54 -16.21 2.20 1.74
N MET A 55 -16.32 1.00 2.31
CA MET A 55 -15.16 0.28 2.81
C MET A 55 -14.37 -0.42 1.69
N TYR A 56 -15.10 -1.08 0.77
CA TYR A 56 -14.54 -2.07 -0.16
C TYR A 56 -14.89 -1.83 -1.62
N GLY A 57 -15.39 -0.64 -1.96
CA GLY A 57 -15.72 -0.27 -3.33
C GLY A 57 -14.46 -0.01 -4.16
N LYS A 58 -14.46 -0.50 -5.41
CA LYS A 58 -13.32 -0.33 -6.31
C LYS A 58 -13.14 1.10 -6.83
N ASN A 59 -14.15 1.97 -6.72
CA ASN A 59 -14.11 3.33 -7.26
C ASN A 59 -13.74 4.38 -6.20
N VAL A 60 -14.30 4.26 -4.99
CA VAL A 60 -14.19 5.28 -3.90
C VAL A 60 -13.96 4.65 -2.53
N GLY A 61 -13.71 3.34 -2.47
CA GLY A 61 -13.59 2.63 -1.20
C GLY A 61 -12.29 2.90 -0.45
N VAL A 62 -12.32 2.81 0.87
CA VAL A 62 -11.12 2.90 1.72
C VAL A 62 -10.04 1.92 1.27
N SER A 63 -10.42 0.71 0.86
CA SER A 63 -9.47 -0.30 0.39
C SER A 63 -8.72 0.10 -0.89
N ILE A 64 -9.31 0.91 -1.79
CA ILE A 64 -8.59 1.42 -2.98
C ILE A 64 -7.66 2.57 -2.62
N GLY A 65 -8.04 3.41 -1.66
CA GLY A 65 -7.16 4.42 -1.10
C GLY A 65 -5.92 3.81 -0.43
N LEU A 66 -6.09 2.76 0.37
CA LEU A 66 -4.98 2.02 0.97
C LEU A 66 -4.11 1.33 -0.09
N ALA A 67 -4.72 0.71 -1.10
CA ALA A 67 -3.97 0.12 -2.20
C ALA A 67 -3.16 1.14 -3.00
N HIS A 68 -3.69 2.36 -3.14
CA HIS A 68 -2.99 3.48 -3.74
C HIS A 68 -1.78 3.89 -2.91
N HIS A 69 -1.97 4.04 -1.59
CA HIS A 69 -0.90 4.36 -0.65
C HIS A 69 0.23 3.32 -0.68
N TRP A 70 -0.10 2.04 -0.51
CA TRP A 70 0.88 0.96 -0.51
C TRP A 70 1.58 0.79 -1.85
N PHE A 71 0.86 0.93 -2.97
CA PHE A 71 1.49 0.93 -4.28
C PHE A 71 2.51 2.07 -4.37
N GLY A 72 2.15 3.26 -3.93
CA GLY A 72 3.07 4.40 -3.87
C GLY A 72 4.29 4.12 -3.01
N TYR A 73 4.08 3.63 -1.78
CA TYR A 73 5.17 3.28 -0.86
C TYR A 73 6.16 2.28 -1.47
N PHE A 74 5.69 1.10 -1.88
CA PHE A 74 6.57 0.06 -2.43
C PHE A 74 7.24 0.49 -3.74
N TYR A 75 6.54 1.27 -4.58
CA TYR A 75 7.15 1.77 -5.79
C TYR A 75 8.23 2.81 -5.49
N SER A 76 8.00 3.70 -4.53
CA SER A 76 8.94 4.76 -4.12
C SER A 76 10.22 4.23 -3.46
N CYS A 77 10.22 3.00 -2.94
CA CYS A 77 11.44 2.37 -2.43
C CYS A 77 12.54 2.22 -3.49
N TYR A 78 12.16 1.97 -4.75
CA TYR A 78 13.11 1.80 -5.85
C TYR A 78 13.85 3.11 -6.20
N PRO A 79 13.18 4.24 -6.50
CA PRO A 79 13.88 5.51 -6.66
C PRO A 79 14.48 6.01 -5.34
N GLY A 80 13.90 5.66 -4.19
CA GLY A 80 14.43 5.99 -2.87
C GLY A 80 15.84 5.43 -2.60
N PHE A 81 16.22 4.32 -3.24
CA PHE A 81 17.61 3.85 -3.24
C PHE A 81 18.58 4.93 -3.73
N PHE A 82 18.26 5.61 -4.83
CA PHE A 82 19.11 6.68 -5.36
C PHE A 82 19.15 7.88 -4.42
N SER A 83 18.05 8.17 -3.72
CA SER A 83 18.04 9.23 -2.70
C SER A 83 19.02 8.93 -1.57
N TRP A 84 19.06 7.70 -1.06
CA TRP A 84 20.04 7.30 -0.03
C TRP A 84 21.47 7.35 -0.56
N LEU A 85 21.70 6.87 -1.79
CA LEU A 85 23.02 6.91 -2.42
C LEU A 85 23.54 8.34 -2.58
N LEU A 86 22.71 9.23 -3.13
CA LEU A 86 23.04 10.64 -3.31
C LEU A 86 23.26 11.35 -1.98
N LEU A 87 22.48 11.01 -0.95
CA LEU A 87 22.67 11.55 0.39
C LEU A 87 24.03 11.15 0.97
N GLY A 88 24.42 9.87 0.86
CA GLY A 88 25.73 9.41 1.31
C GLY A 88 26.88 10.15 0.62
N ILE A 89 26.79 10.33 -0.71
CA ILE A 89 27.79 11.10 -1.47
C ILE A 89 27.82 12.56 -1.01
N ALA A 90 26.66 13.21 -0.88
CA ALA A 90 26.60 14.60 -0.46
C ALA A 90 27.18 14.79 0.95
N SER A 91 26.83 13.92 1.90
CA SER A 91 27.39 13.92 3.25
C SER A 91 28.90 13.72 3.26
N ARG A 92 29.45 12.86 2.39
CA ARG A 92 30.90 12.66 2.28
C ARG A 92 31.61 13.90 1.72
N VAL A 93 31.05 14.54 0.68
CA VAL A 93 31.70 15.65 -0.01
C VAL A 93 31.61 16.95 0.78
N TYR A 94 30.48 17.21 1.43
CA TYR A 94 30.19 18.49 2.08
C TYR A 94 30.15 18.40 3.61
N GLY A 95 30.35 17.21 4.19
CA GLY A 95 30.33 17.02 5.65
C GLY A 95 29.02 17.50 6.28
N ASP A 96 29.14 18.22 7.40
CA ASP A 96 28.01 18.79 8.15
C ASP A 96 27.37 20.03 7.47
N GLU A 97 27.93 20.50 6.35
CA GLU A 97 27.41 21.69 5.64
C GLU A 97 26.18 21.39 4.79
N VAL A 98 25.76 20.12 4.69
CA VAL A 98 24.54 19.73 3.96
C VAL A 98 23.31 20.27 4.69
N LYS A 99 22.82 21.44 4.24
CA LYS A 99 21.60 22.04 4.78
C LYS A 99 20.38 21.12 4.59
N GLY A 100 19.45 21.16 5.55
CA GLY A 100 18.22 20.35 5.50
C GLY A 100 17.40 20.52 4.21
N MET A 101 17.41 21.70 3.60
CA MET A 101 16.74 21.92 2.29
C MET A 101 17.36 21.09 1.16
N VAL A 102 18.69 20.90 1.17
CA VAL A 102 19.41 20.08 0.17
C VAL A 102 19.09 18.61 0.39
N VAL A 103 19.03 18.14 1.65
CA VAL A 103 18.59 16.78 1.99
C VAL A 103 17.18 16.50 1.48
N LEU A 104 16.25 17.44 1.68
CA LEU A 104 14.87 17.31 1.20
C LEU A 104 14.80 17.21 -0.33
N LEU A 105 15.63 17.96 -1.07
CA LEU A 105 15.68 17.89 -2.52
C LEU A 105 16.27 16.55 -3.00
N ILE A 106 17.34 16.07 -2.37
CA ILE A 106 17.95 14.77 -2.66
C ILE A 106 16.96 13.61 -2.43
N PHE A 107 16.10 13.73 -1.41
CA PHE A 107 15.05 12.75 -1.16
C PHE A 107 13.87 12.86 -2.12
N SER A 108 13.33 14.06 -2.28
CA SER A 108 12.09 14.27 -3.03
C SER A 108 12.28 14.14 -4.53
N PHE A 109 13.44 14.51 -5.09
CA PHE A 109 13.62 14.55 -6.54
C PHE A 109 13.62 13.16 -7.20
N PRO A 110 14.41 12.16 -6.76
CA PRO A 110 14.36 10.82 -7.33
C PRO A 110 13.00 10.17 -7.14
N VAL A 111 12.41 10.32 -5.95
CA VAL A 111 11.09 9.77 -5.62
C VAL A 111 10.01 10.39 -6.50
N ALA A 112 9.99 11.71 -6.69
CA ALA A 112 9.03 12.39 -7.55
C ALA A 112 9.16 11.94 -9.01
N LEU A 113 10.39 11.88 -9.54
CA LEU A 113 10.63 11.40 -10.90
C LEU A 113 10.13 9.97 -11.08
N GLY A 114 10.45 9.05 -10.16
CA GLY A 114 9.96 7.67 -10.25
C GLY A 114 8.44 7.56 -10.07
N TYR A 115 7.89 8.25 -9.08
CA TYR A 115 6.48 8.16 -8.70
C TYR A 115 5.54 8.71 -9.77
N ILE A 116 5.87 9.83 -10.41
CA ILE A 116 5.02 10.45 -11.45
C ILE A 116 4.72 9.46 -12.58
N HIS A 117 5.75 8.75 -13.05
CA HIS A 117 5.60 7.77 -14.13
C HIS A 117 4.75 6.57 -13.69
N ALA A 118 4.97 6.06 -12.48
CA ALA A 118 4.23 4.94 -11.92
C ALA A 118 2.74 5.28 -11.72
N TYR A 119 2.48 6.45 -11.14
CA TYR A 119 1.15 6.97 -10.91
C TYR A 119 0.40 7.16 -12.22
N ARG A 120 1.04 7.77 -13.23
CA ARG A 120 0.44 7.93 -14.56
C ARG A 120 0.11 6.59 -15.19
N ALA A 121 0.98 5.59 -15.08
CA ALA A 121 0.76 4.27 -15.67
C ALA A 121 -0.42 3.52 -15.03
N VAL A 122 -0.60 3.66 -13.71
CA VAL A 122 -1.56 2.83 -12.97
C VAL A 122 -2.85 3.55 -12.64
N PHE A 123 -2.80 4.78 -12.17
CA PHE A 123 -3.95 5.48 -11.57
C PHE A 123 -4.53 6.61 -12.41
N SER A 124 -3.76 7.19 -13.34
CA SER A 124 -4.28 8.27 -14.18
C SER A 124 -5.43 7.80 -15.07
N LYS A 125 -6.51 8.61 -15.10
CA LYS A 125 -7.74 8.38 -15.87
C LYS A 125 -8.42 7.05 -15.54
N ASP A 126 -8.42 6.68 -14.26
CA ASP A 126 -9.02 5.44 -13.75
C ASP A 126 -8.54 4.17 -14.46
N ARG A 127 -7.31 4.19 -15.01
CA ARG A 127 -6.71 3.05 -15.70
C ARG A 127 -6.69 1.80 -14.84
N TYR A 128 -6.60 1.95 -13.53
CA TYR A 128 -6.63 0.85 -12.59
C TYR A 128 -7.92 0.03 -12.68
N LEU A 129 -9.06 0.63 -13.06
CA LEU A 129 -10.33 -0.08 -13.27
C LEU A 129 -10.27 -1.05 -14.46
N LYS A 130 -9.44 -0.78 -15.47
CA LYS A 130 -9.22 -1.71 -16.58
C LYS A 130 -8.55 -2.99 -16.09
N TYR A 131 -7.57 -2.86 -15.20
CA TYR A 131 -6.92 -4.02 -14.58
C TYR A 131 -7.91 -4.80 -13.69
N PHE A 132 -8.92 -4.15 -13.10
CA PHE A 132 -9.95 -4.83 -12.28
C PHE A 132 -10.83 -5.70 -13.14
N LYS A 133 -11.31 -5.14 -14.26
CA LYS A 133 -12.09 -5.89 -15.25
C LYS A 133 -11.29 -7.06 -15.82
N GLN A 134 -9.99 -6.88 -16.05
CA GLN A 134 -9.12 -7.98 -16.48
C GLN A 134 -9.00 -9.04 -15.38
N PHE A 135 -8.68 -8.65 -14.16
CA PHE A 135 -8.52 -9.58 -13.03
C PHE A 135 -9.78 -10.43 -12.75
N GLU A 136 -10.97 -9.83 -12.90
CA GLU A 136 -12.26 -10.50 -12.75
C GLU A 136 -12.52 -11.56 -13.85
N LYS A 137 -11.95 -11.39 -15.05
CA LYS A 137 -12.12 -12.29 -16.20
C LYS A 137 -11.14 -13.46 -16.23
N GLU A 138 -9.92 -13.23 -15.74
CA GLU A 138 -8.82 -14.20 -15.81
C GLU A 138 -9.04 -15.36 -14.82
N ASP A 139 -8.31 -16.46 -14.99
CA ASP A 139 -8.46 -17.67 -14.18
C ASP A 139 -7.63 -17.62 -12.87
N GLU A 140 -7.76 -18.64 -12.04
CA GLU A 140 -7.06 -18.69 -10.75
C GLU A 140 -5.54 -18.82 -10.89
N GLN A 141 -5.04 -19.55 -11.89
CA GLN A 141 -3.60 -19.71 -12.09
C GLN A 141 -2.96 -18.37 -12.46
N TRP A 142 -3.59 -17.62 -13.35
CA TRP A 142 -3.17 -16.28 -13.70
C TRP A 142 -3.15 -15.36 -12.48
N ARG A 143 -4.19 -15.39 -11.63
CA ARG A 143 -4.23 -14.60 -10.39
C ARG A 143 -3.12 -14.99 -9.42
N LYS A 144 -2.84 -16.29 -9.26
CA LYS A 144 -1.74 -16.80 -8.42
C LYS A 144 -0.37 -16.33 -8.92
N LYS A 145 -0.15 -16.36 -10.24
CA LYS A 145 1.08 -15.85 -10.88
C LYS A 145 1.32 -14.39 -10.54
N TRP A 146 0.33 -13.53 -10.78
CA TRP A 146 0.47 -12.10 -10.49
C TRP A 146 0.57 -11.80 -8.99
N LYS A 147 -0.04 -12.63 -8.13
CA LYS A 147 0.14 -12.55 -6.67
C LYS A 147 1.60 -12.76 -6.29
N ARG A 148 2.25 -13.80 -6.84
CA ARG A 148 3.68 -14.06 -6.61
C ARG A 148 4.55 -12.91 -7.10
N ILE A 149 4.30 -12.40 -8.30
CA ILE A 149 5.05 -11.26 -8.85
C ILE A 149 4.89 -10.01 -7.97
N THR A 150 3.68 -9.76 -7.46
CA THR A 150 3.43 -8.60 -6.58
C THR A 150 4.17 -8.73 -5.25
N TRP A 151 4.18 -9.93 -4.65
CA TRP A 151 4.97 -10.18 -3.44
C TRP A 151 6.47 -10.02 -3.69
N ALA A 152 7.00 -10.57 -4.78
CA ALA A 152 8.40 -10.39 -5.15
C ALA A 152 8.75 -8.90 -5.35
N PHE A 153 7.85 -8.12 -5.95
CA PHE A 153 7.99 -6.68 -6.06
C PHE A 153 8.01 -5.97 -4.70
N CYS A 154 7.08 -6.27 -3.80
CA CYS A 154 7.05 -5.65 -2.47
C CYS A 154 8.27 -6.02 -1.61
N ILE A 155 8.72 -7.28 -1.67
CA ILE A 155 9.93 -7.72 -0.98
C ILE A 155 11.17 -7.07 -1.59
N GLY A 156 11.26 -7.05 -2.92
CA GLY A 156 12.33 -6.39 -3.64
C GLY A 156 12.43 -4.90 -3.29
N ALA A 157 11.31 -4.20 -3.18
CA ALA A 157 11.25 -2.81 -2.75
C ALA A 157 11.89 -2.59 -1.37
N ILE A 158 11.53 -3.41 -0.37
CA ILE A 158 12.09 -3.33 0.98
C ILE A 158 13.60 -3.62 0.95
N ILE A 159 14.02 -4.66 0.23
CA ILE A 159 15.45 -5.01 0.09
C ILE A 159 16.22 -3.87 -0.56
N THR A 160 15.73 -3.32 -1.67
CA THR A 160 16.36 -2.19 -2.38
C THR A 160 16.49 -0.97 -1.48
N MET A 161 15.47 -0.67 -0.67
CA MET A 161 15.55 0.42 0.31
C MET A 161 16.63 0.17 1.36
N ALA A 162 16.69 -1.05 1.92
CA ALA A 162 17.70 -1.42 2.90
C ALA A 162 19.12 -1.33 2.33
N ILE A 163 19.34 -1.83 1.10
CA ILE A 163 20.62 -1.73 0.40
C ILE A 163 21.02 -0.26 0.24
N GLY A 164 20.09 0.63 -0.13
CA GLY A 164 20.36 2.07 -0.26
C GLY A 164 20.87 2.67 1.04
N PHE A 165 20.24 2.34 2.17
CA PHE A 165 20.68 2.77 3.49
C PHE A 165 22.07 2.22 3.85
N PHE A 166 22.34 0.93 3.59
CA PHE A 166 23.67 0.36 3.80
C PHE A 166 24.75 1.01 2.93
N CYS A 167 24.47 1.28 1.66
CA CYS A 167 25.38 2.00 0.77
C CYS A 167 25.70 3.40 1.31
N MET A 168 24.68 4.12 1.78
CA MET A 168 24.85 5.43 2.40
C MET A 168 25.79 5.35 3.61
N ALA A 169 25.52 4.42 4.53
CA ALA A 169 26.35 4.21 5.72
C ALA A 169 27.81 3.90 5.37
N ILE A 170 28.05 3.03 4.38
CA ILE A 170 29.40 2.70 3.91
C ILE A 170 30.10 3.94 3.35
N ILE A 171 29.44 4.69 2.46
CA ILE A 171 30.01 5.89 1.82
C ILE A 171 30.41 6.95 2.85
N THR A 172 29.63 7.09 3.92
CA THR A 172 29.91 8.04 5.01
C THR A 172 30.97 7.54 6.00
N SER A 173 31.25 6.23 6.04
CA SER A 173 32.17 5.61 7.00
C SER A 173 33.63 5.47 6.51
N VAL A 174 33.83 5.58 5.19
CA VAL A 174 35.14 5.56 4.51
C VAL A 174 35.60 6.99 4.29
#